data_AF-A0A4R3XQL2-F1
#
_entry.id   AF-A0A4R3XQL2-F1
#
_cell.length_a   1.000
_cell.length_b   1.000
_cell.length_c   1.000
_cell.angle_alpha   90.00
_cell.angle_beta   90.00
_cell.angle_gamma   90.00
#
_symmetry.space_group_name_H-M   'P 1'
#
loop_
_entity.id
_entity.type
_entity.pdbx_description
1 polymer ?
#
loop_
_entity_poly.entity_id
_entity_poly.type
_entity_poly.pdbx_seq_one_letter_code
_entity_poly.pdbx_strand_id
1 'polypeptide(L)'
;MRISAAQFDIPTIQATWQAFETMTGIRPIYDETDYDHMVIFMNVLLDTIGDSETHPLSGLLDLVSDLVSNYEQKQFAIELVEPKEALRFLMEARGLKQEDLSAIVPQSNLSTILAGKRKISASLAGKLGKFFGISPAVFVPVST
;
A
#
# COMPACT_ATOMS: atom_id res chain seq x y z
N MET A 1 28.24 23.26 0.96
CA MET A 1 29.05 22.48 1.93
C MET A 1 29.41 21.16 1.25
N ARG A 2 30.68 20.91 0.89
CA ARG A 2 31.09 19.64 0.25
C ARG A 2 31.46 18.66 1.35
N ILE A 3 30.71 17.57 1.50
CA ILE A 3 31.07 16.47 2.40
C ILE A 3 32.26 15.74 1.77
N SER A 4 33.38 15.67 2.49
CA SER A 4 34.58 14.94 2.08
C SER A 4 34.49 13.50 2.59
N ALA A 5 34.88 12.52 1.76
CA ALA A 5 34.89 11.11 2.14
C ALA A 5 35.75 10.80 3.39
N ALA A 6 36.69 11.68 3.72
CA ALA A 6 37.57 11.55 4.89
C ALA A 6 36.86 11.72 6.26
N GLN A 7 35.57 12.07 6.28
CA GLN A 7 34.82 12.29 7.51
C GLN A 7 34.15 11.01 8.06
N PHE A 8 34.04 9.95 7.26
CA PHE A 8 33.37 8.72 7.66
C PHE A 8 34.40 7.69 8.14
N ASP A 9 34.39 7.38 9.43
CA ASP A 9 35.16 6.29 10.01
C ASP A 9 34.48 4.95 9.69
N ILE A 10 34.79 4.40 8.51
CA ILE A 10 34.18 3.18 7.99
C ILE A 10 34.35 1.98 8.94
N PRO A 11 35.53 1.70 9.52
CA PRO A 11 35.67 0.63 10.51
C PRO A 11 34.72 0.77 11.71
N THR A 12 34.61 1.97 12.27
CA THR A 12 33.70 2.22 13.41
C THR A 12 32.24 2.06 12.99
N ILE A 13 31.86 2.58 11.82
CA ILE A 13 30.51 2.43 11.26
C ILE A 13 30.19 0.94 11.06
N GLN A 14 31.11 0.15 10.48
CA GLN A 14 30.91 -1.27 10.24
C GLN A 14 30.68 -2.03 11.56
N ALA A 15 31.51 -1.80 12.57
CA ALA A 15 31.35 -2.46 13.87
C ALA A 15 30.03 -2.06 14.55
N THR A 16 29.67 -0.77 14.49
CA THR A 16 28.42 -0.25 15.06
C THR A 16 27.20 -0.84 14.32
N TRP A 17 27.26 -0.90 13.00
CA TRP A 17 26.21 -1.49 12.17
C TRP A 17 26.02 -2.97 12.48
N GLN A 18 27.09 -3.76 12.54
CA GLN A 18 27.01 -5.19 12.85
C GLN A 18 26.40 -5.45 14.23
N ALA A 19 26.77 -4.65 15.24
CA ALA A 19 26.17 -4.74 16.57
C ALA A 19 24.68 -4.40 16.53
N PHE A 20 24.30 -3.34 15.81
CA PHE A 20 22.91 -2.92 15.66
C PHE A 20 22.06 -3.93 14.90
N GLU A 21 22.55 -4.46 13.78
CA GLU A 21 21.92 -5.52 12.99
C GLU A 21 21.74 -6.79 13.81
N THR A 22 22.74 -7.20 14.58
CA THR A 22 22.64 -8.39 15.45
C THR A 22 21.57 -8.23 16.53
N MET A 23 21.43 -7.01 17.09
CA MET A 23 20.49 -6.73 18.18
C MET A 23 19.04 -6.58 17.68
N THR A 24 18.84 -5.94 16.54
CA THR A 24 17.50 -5.58 16.03
C THR A 24 17.01 -6.49 14.92
N GLY A 25 17.92 -7.20 14.24
CA GLY A 25 17.63 -7.93 13.01
C GLY A 25 17.37 -7.02 11.81
N ILE A 26 17.63 -5.71 11.90
CA ILE A 26 17.36 -4.77 10.81
C ILE A 26 18.22 -5.05 9.59
N ARG A 27 17.58 -5.41 8.48
CA ARG A 27 18.19 -5.68 7.19
C ARG A 27 17.19 -5.43 6.06
N PRO A 28 17.63 -5.30 4.80
CA PRO A 28 16.70 -5.33 3.68
C PRO A 28 15.86 -6.61 3.70
N ILE A 29 14.57 -6.48 3.37
CA ILE A 29 13.62 -7.58 3.42
C ILE A 29 13.67 -8.36 2.10
N TYR A 30 14.06 -9.63 2.15
CA TYR A 30 14.14 -10.50 0.97
C TYR A 30 13.03 -11.55 0.91
N ASP A 31 12.55 -11.99 2.07
CA ASP A 31 11.53 -13.03 2.21
C ASP A 31 10.50 -12.70 3.31
N GLU A 32 9.54 -13.60 3.50
CA GLU A 32 8.44 -13.44 4.45
C GLU A 32 8.93 -13.48 5.91
N THR A 33 10.00 -14.22 6.19
CA THR A 33 10.58 -14.28 7.55
C THR A 33 11.23 -12.96 7.93
N ASP A 34 11.96 -12.35 7.00
CA ASP A 34 12.49 -10.99 7.17
C ASP A 34 11.36 -9.98 7.40
N TYR A 35 10.27 -10.12 6.65
CA TYR A 35 9.11 -9.24 6.71
C TYR A 35 8.43 -9.29 8.07
N ASP A 36 8.09 -10.48 8.55
CA ASP A 36 7.45 -10.68 9.85
C ASP A 36 8.28 -10.09 10.99
N HIS A 37 9.60 -10.33 10.97
CA HIS A 37 10.51 -9.73 11.95
C HIS A 37 10.50 -8.21 11.89
N MET A 38 10.53 -7.62 10.69
CA MET A 38 10.55 -6.17 10.53
C MET A 38 9.23 -5.52 10.96
N VAL A 39 8.09 -6.17 10.71
CA VAL A 39 6.77 -5.73 11.18
C VAL A 39 6.69 -5.77 12.71
N ILE A 40 7.17 -6.84 13.34
CA ILE A 40 7.22 -6.93 14.81
C ILE A 40 8.09 -5.80 15.37
N PHE A 41 9.27 -5.57 14.79
CA PHE A 41 10.16 -4.52 15.25
C PHE A 41 9.57 -3.12 15.06
N MET A 42 8.91 -2.86 13.93
CA MET A 42 8.18 -1.62 13.66
C MET A 42 7.10 -1.37 14.72
N ASN A 43 6.31 -2.38 15.06
CA ASN A 43 5.26 -2.26 16.07
C ASN A 43 5.84 -1.93 17.46
N VAL A 44 6.96 -2.57 17.84
CA VAL A 44 7.65 -2.23 19.10
C VAL A 44 8.14 -0.76 19.10
N LEU A 45 8.62 -0.26 17.96
CA LEU A 45 9.02 1.14 17.83
C LEU A 45 7.81 2.09 17.96
N LEU A 46 6.68 1.77 17.31
CA LEU A 46 5.42 2.52 17.43
C LEU A 46 4.96 2.60 18.89
N ASP A 47 4.91 1.46 19.58
CA ASP A 47 4.51 1.39 20.99
C ASP A 47 5.46 2.18 21.90
N THR A 48 6.76 2.21 21.57
CA THR A 48 7.77 2.95 22.34
C THR A 48 7.70 4.46 22.10
N ILE A 49 7.48 4.88 20.86
CA ILE A 49 7.42 6.29 20.47
C ILE A 49 6.11 6.94 20.96
N GLY A 50 5.01 6.19 20.90
CA GLY A 50 3.67 6.69 21.19
C GLY A 50 3.34 7.91 20.34
N ASP A 51 2.79 8.95 20.97
CA ASP A 51 2.37 10.20 20.29
C ASP A 51 3.50 11.23 20.13
N SER A 52 4.75 10.88 20.48
CA SER A 52 5.87 11.83 20.46
C SER A 52 6.56 11.86 19.10
N GLU A 53 6.10 12.71 18.19
CA GLU A 53 6.71 12.90 16.86
C GLU A 53 8.20 13.31 16.90
N THR A 54 8.66 13.93 18.00
CA THR A 54 10.08 14.33 18.19
C THR A 54 10.92 13.28 18.92
N HIS A 55 10.44 12.04 19.06
CA HIS A 55 11.16 11.00 19.77
C HIS A 55 12.50 10.68 19.06
N PRO A 56 13.62 10.44 19.77
CA PRO A 56 14.92 10.16 19.13
C PRO A 56 14.94 8.96 18.17
N LEU A 57 13.97 8.06 18.30
CA LEU A 57 13.80 6.89 17.42
C LEU A 57 12.85 7.12 16.24
N SER A 58 12.26 8.30 16.07
CA SER A 58 11.31 8.57 14.97
C SER A 58 11.96 8.29 13.60
N GLY A 59 13.18 8.77 13.38
CA GLY A 59 13.91 8.49 12.13
C GLY A 59 14.24 7.01 11.91
N LEU A 60 14.34 6.21 12.99
CA LEU A 60 14.49 4.76 12.85
C LEU A 60 13.16 4.10 12.49
N LEU A 61 12.06 4.53 13.10
CA LEU A 61 10.72 4.08 12.74
C LEU A 61 10.42 4.38 11.26
N ASP A 62 10.78 5.57 10.77
CA ASP A 62 10.62 5.95 9.37
C ASP A 62 11.37 4.97 8.45
N LEU A 63 12.64 4.70 8.75
CA LEU A 63 13.47 3.76 7.97
C LEU A 63 12.90 2.34 7.95
N VAL A 64 12.46 1.83 9.11
CA VAL A 64 11.86 0.49 9.22
C VAL A 64 10.53 0.43 8.46
N SER A 65 9.71 1.47 8.57
CA SER A 65 8.43 1.58 7.87
C SER A 65 8.63 1.58 6.35
N ASP A 66 9.65 2.29 5.86
CA ASP A 66 10.01 2.30 4.44
C ASP A 66 10.46 0.92 3.95
N LEU A 67 11.21 0.15 4.76
CA LEU A 67 11.61 -1.21 4.39
C LEU A 67 10.39 -2.13 4.24
N VAL A 68 9.49 -2.11 5.22
CA VAL A 68 8.23 -2.87 5.22
C VAL A 68 7.39 -2.50 4.00
N SER A 69 7.10 -1.21 3.83
CA SER A 69 6.29 -0.69 2.71
C SER A 69 6.88 -1.05 1.34
N ASN A 70 8.21 -0.96 1.17
CA ASN A 70 8.86 -1.34 -0.08
C ASN A 70 8.77 -2.84 -0.39
N TYR A 71 8.75 -3.70 0.62
CA TYR A 71 8.55 -5.14 0.44
C TYR A 71 7.09 -5.45 0.11
N GLU A 72 6.15 -4.88 0.86
CA GLU A 72 4.71 -5.03 0.61
C GLU A 72 4.35 -4.60 -0.81
N GLN A 73 4.83 -3.45 -1.27
CA GLN A 73 4.55 -2.99 -2.63
C GLN A 73 5.04 -3.94 -3.73
N LYS A 74 6.08 -4.73 -3.47
CA LYS A 74 6.63 -5.71 -4.44
C LYS A 74 5.91 -7.05 -4.37
N GLN A 75 5.61 -7.54 -3.17
CA GLN A 75 5.05 -8.88 -2.95
C GLN A 75 3.53 -8.87 -2.90
N PHE A 76 2.97 -7.90 -2.17
CA PHE A 76 1.56 -7.59 -2.09
C PHE A 76 1.28 -6.31 -2.88
N ALA A 77 1.90 -6.18 -4.06
CA ALA A 77 1.48 -5.19 -5.04
C ALA A 77 -0.05 -5.30 -5.10
N ILE A 78 -0.76 -4.30 -4.57
CA ILE A 78 -2.21 -4.37 -4.30
C ILE A 78 -2.79 -5.02 -5.53
N GLU A 79 -3.25 -6.27 -5.38
CA GLU A 79 -3.73 -7.04 -6.51
C GLU A 79 -4.82 -6.17 -7.09
N LEU A 80 -4.55 -5.55 -8.24
CA LEU A 80 -5.33 -4.43 -8.72
C LEU A 80 -6.74 -4.97 -8.88
N VAL A 81 -7.60 -4.64 -7.92
CA VAL A 81 -8.93 -5.23 -7.86
C VAL A 81 -9.55 -4.89 -9.20
N GLU A 82 -9.79 -5.93 -9.99
CA GLU A 82 -10.35 -5.76 -11.32
C GLU A 82 -11.55 -4.82 -11.20
N PRO A 83 -11.69 -3.77 -12.01
CA PRO A 83 -12.72 -2.75 -11.81
C PRO A 83 -14.15 -3.30 -11.59
N LYS A 84 -14.44 -4.48 -12.14
CA LYS A 84 -15.69 -5.23 -11.93
C LYS A 84 -15.85 -5.78 -10.50
N GLU A 85 -14.78 -6.25 -9.88
CA GLU A 85 -14.77 -6.77 -8.51
C GLU A 85 -14.81 -5.64 -7.50
N ALA A 86 -14.15 -4.51 -7.78
CA ALA A 86 -14.28 -3.29 -6.98
C ALA A 86 -15.74 -2.79 -7.01
N LEU A 87 -16.38 -2.80 -8.18
CA LEU A 87 -17.80 -2.47 -8.31
C LEU A 87 -18.68 -3.45 -7.54
N ARG A 88 -18.44 -4.76 -7.64
CA ARG A 88 -19.18 -5.79 -6.90
C ARG A 88 -19.09 -5.59 -5.39
N PHE A 89 -17.88 -5.41 -4.88
CA PHE A 89 -17.62 -5.16 -3.47
C PHE A 89 -18.37 -3.91 -2.98
N LEU A 90 -18.31 -2.81 -3.72
CA LEU A 90 -19.00 -1.57 -3.33
C LEU A 90 -20.52 -1.70 -3.37
N MET A 91 -21.06 -2.50 -4.29
CA MET A 91 -22.49 -2.83 -4.32
C MET A 91 -22.88 -3.63 -3.08
N GLU A 92 -22.13 -4.69 -2.76
CA GLU A 92 -22.37 -5.55 -1.59
C GLU A 92 -22.25 -4.78 -0.28
N ALA A 93 -21.17 -3.99 -0.12
CA ALA A 93 -20.92 -3.18 1.08
C ALA A 93 -22.02 -2.12 1.34
N ARG A 94 -22.75 -1.71 0.30
CA ARG A 94 -23.85 -0.74 0.39
C ARG A 94 -25.23 -1.37 0.25
N GLY A 95 -25.33 -2.71 0.15
CA GLY A 95 -26.59 -3.42 -0.05
C GLY A 95 -27.30 -3.08 -1.36
N LEU A 96 -26.56 -2.63 -2.38
CA LEU A 96 -27.10 -2.20 -3.67
C LEU A 96 -27.28 -3.39 -4.61
N LYS A 97 -28.42 -3.40 -5.30
CA LYS A 97 -28.70 -4.30 -6.41
C LYS A 97 -28.32 -3.62 -7.73
N GLN A 98 -28.26 -4.41 -8.80
CA GLN A 98 -27.98 -3.88 -10.13
C GLN A 98 -29.01 -2.83 -10.60
N GLU A 99 -30.27 -2.97 -10.16
CA GLU A 99 -31.35 -2.04 -10.48
C GLU A 99 -31.13 -0.63 -9.91
N ASP A 100 -30.45 -0.52 -8.77
CA ASP A 100 -30.16 0.76 -8.11
C ASP A 100 -29.14 1.62 -8.88
N LEU A 101 -28.36 0.99 -9.78
CA LEU A 101 -27.36 1.65 -10.63
C LEU A 101 -27.91 2.00 -12.03
N SER A 102 -29.20 1.73 -12.30
CA SER A 102 -29.83 1.93 -13.60
C SER A 102 -29.76 3.37 -14.13
N ALA A 103 -29.79 4.36 -13.23
CA ALA A 103 -29.64 5.79 -13.57
C ALA A 103 -28.22 6.15 -14.07
N ILE A 104 -27.22 5.33 -13.77
CA ILE A 104 -25.82 5.56 -14.11
C ILE A 104 -25.40 4.74 -15.32
N VAL A 105 -25.84 3.48 -15.35
CA VAL A 105 -25.50 2.49 -16.37
C VAL A 105 -26.71 1.62 -16.66
N PRO A 106 -27.06 1.41 -17.94
CA PRO A 106 -28.14 0.48 -18.30
C PRO A 106 -27.88 -0.92 -17.72
N GLN A 107 -28.93 -1.60 -17.26
CA GLN A 107 -28.83 -2.91 -16.60
C GLN A 107 -28.09 -3.95 -17.47
N SER A 108 -28.31 -3.97 -18.79
CA SER A 108 -27.62 -4.87 -19.71
C SER A 108 -26.10 -4.63 -19.75
N ASN A 109 -25.68 -3.36 -19.66
CA ASN A 109 -24.27 -3.00 -19.60
C ASN A 109 -23.67 -3.35 -18.24
N LEU A 110 -24.40 -3.14 -17.14
CA LEU A 110 -23.93 -3.48 -15.80
C LEU A 110 -23.73 -5.00 -15.64
N SER A 111 -24.68 -5.81 -16.12
CA SER A 111 -24.57 -7.27 -16.11
C SER A 111 -23.37 -7.76 -16.91
N THR A 112 -23.12 -7.20 -18.09
CA THR A 112 -21.95 -7.57 -18.91
C THR A 112 -20.62 -7.12 -18.30
N ILE A 113 -20.59 -6.00 -17.57
CA ILE A 113 -19.42 -5.55 -16.79
C ILE A 113 -19.14 -6.50 -15.62
N LEU A 114 -20.15 -6.82 -14.82
CA LEU A 114 -20.03 -7.72 -13.67
C LEU A 114 -19.68 -9.16 -14.08
N ALA A 115 -20.03 -9.56 -15.31
CA ALA A 115 -19.61 -10.81 -15.92
C ALA A 115 -18.21 -10.75 -16.55
N GLY A 116 -17.53 -9.60 -16.54
CA GLY A 116 -16.21 -9.39 -17.14
C GLY A 116 -16.18 -9.34 -18.68
N LYS A 117 -17.34 -9.35 -19.34
CA LYS A 117 -17.44 -9.30 -20.81
C LYS A 117 -17.23 -7.91 -21.38
N ARG A 118 -17.35 -6.87 -20.53
CA ARG A 118 -17.18 -5.47 -20.90
C ARG A 118 -16.35 -4.74 -19.87
N LYS A 119 -15.34 -3.99 -20.32
CA LYS A 119 -14.55 -3.10 -19.46
C LYS A 119 -15.35 -1.84 -19.08
N ILE A 120 -15.06 -1.29 -17.91
CA ILE A 120 -15.58 0.02 -17.49
C ILE A 120 -14.83 1.10 -18.27
N SER A 121 -15.56 1.98 -18.96
CA SER A 121 -14.95 3.13 -19.67
C SER A 121 -14.60 4.25 -18.69
N ALA A 122 -13.65 5.11 -19.04
CA ALA A 122 -13.27 6.26 -18.21
C ALA A 122 -14.47 7.19 -17.88
N SER A 123 -15.40 7.37 -18.84
CA SER A 123 -16.64 8.13 -18.59
C SER A 123 -17.53 7.47 -17.54
N LEU A 124 -17.71 6.14 -17.62
CA LEU A 124 -18.49 5.40 -16.64
C LEU A 124 -17.80 5.36 -15.26
N ALA A 125 -16.48 5.19 -15.23
CA ALA A 125 -15.67 5.28 -14.02
C ALA A 125 -15.88 6.63 -13.31
N GLY A 126 -15.92 7.74 -14.05
CA GLY A 126 -16.23 9.07 -13.49
C GLY A 126 -17.64 9.17 -12.89
N LYS A 127 -18.65 8.55 -13.51
CA LYS A 127 -20.02 8.53 -12.96
C LYS A 127 -20.11 7.66 -11.70
N LEU A 128 -19.49 6.48 -11.73
CA LEU A 128 -19.43 5.57 -10.57
C LEU A 128 -18.67 6.21 -9.41
N GLY A 129 -17.52 6.82 -9.66
CA GLY A 129 -16.76 7.55 -8.64
C GLY A 129 -17.59 8.63 -7.96
N LYS A 130 -18.36 9.42 -8.73
CA LYS A 130 -19.30 10.41 -8.17
C LYS A 130 -20.41 9.76 -7.33
N PHE A 131 -21.00 8.67 -7.79
CA PHE A 131 -22.06 7.96 -7.07
C PHE A 131 -21.56 7.34 -5.76
N PHE A 132 -20.38 6.72 -5.79
CA PHE A 132 -19.78 6.11 -4.61
C PHE A 132 -19.04 7.10 -3.70
N GLY A 133 -18.76 8.33 -4.17
CA GLY A 133 -17.99 9.29 -3.40
C GLY A 133 -16.51 8.89 -3.24
N ILE A 134 -15.96 8.19 -4.23
CA ILE A 134 -14.57 7.70 -4.22
C ILE A 134 -13.86 8.11 -5.52
N SER A 135 -12.53 7.97 -5.54
CA SER A 135 -11.73 8.25 -6.74
C SER A 135 -12.18 7.37 -7.92
N PRO A 136 -12.43 7.94 -9.12
CA PRO A 136 -12.72 7.17 -10.32
C PRO A 136 -11.62 6.17 -10.69
N ALA A 137 -10.39 6.38 -10.21
CA ALA A 137 -9.24 5.50 -10.47
C ALA A 137 -9.50 4.04 -10.06
N VAL A 138 -10.35 3.82 -9.03
CA VAL A 138 -10.79 2.49 -8.59
C VAL A 138 -11.48 1.69 -9.70
N PHE A 139 -12.07 2.37 -10.68
CA PHE A 139 -12.80 1.74 -11.79
C PHE A 139 -12.07 1.81 -13.14
N VAL A 140 -10.84 2.33 -13.16
CA VAL A 140 -10.05 2.43 -14.39
C VAL A 140 -9.17 1.18 -14.52
N PRO A 141 -9.26 0.43 -15.62
CA PRO A 141 -8.33 -0.66 -15.88
C PRO A 141 -6.92 -0.07 -16.01
N VAL A 142 -5.96 -0.62 -15.27
CA VAL A 142 -4.56 -0.24 -15.44
C VAL A 142 -4.10 -0.85 -16.75
N SER A 143 -3.76 0.01 -17.73
CA SER A 143 -3.23 -0.45 -19.02
C SER A 143 -1.90 -1.13 -18.76
N THR A 144 -1.86 -2.45 -18.98
CA THR A 144 -0.63 -3.23 -19.09
C THR A 144 0.09 -2.91 -20.40
#